data_AF-A0A953AIS6-F1
#
_entry.id   AF-A0A953AIS6-F1
#
_cell.length_a   1.000
_cell.length_b   1.000
_cell.length_c   1.000
_cell.angle_alpha   90.00
_cell.angle_beta   90.00
_cell.angle_gamma   90.00
#
_symmetry.space_group_name_H-M   'P 1'
#
loop_
_entity.id
_entity.type
_entity.pdbx_description
1 polymer ?
#
loop_
_entity_poly.entity_id
_entity_poly.type
_entity_poly.pdbx_seq_one_letter_code
_entity_poly.pdbx_strand_id
1 'polypeptide(L)'
;MRAWRGTAVVLAAVVATAGCATRKAAVKESPKAASVEQGTGGSAPTGTARWIDEALGFQVTRPNDKWQVDVTGDFTPEGIATPVVMRNQETGAQVVIQVAPAVASPVQFAERLTEGMRSHPGFQTTDPEPVAFSDSAVGFRFAMGDKVNGRVAVLEGTRGRVLMMLATWPSGAPEETLTGVEEVFRGVQPLK
;
A
#
# COMPACT_ATOMS: atom_id res chain seq x y z
N MET A 1 41.02 -25.99 50.06
CA MET A 1 41.44 -27.41 49.98
C MET A 1 40.33 -28.19 49.27
N ARG A 2 40.65 -29.21 48.43
CA ARG A 2 39.69 -30.12 47.71
C ARG A 2 38.67 -29.41 46.79
N ALA A 3 38.55 -29.63 45.48
CA ALA A 3 39.17 -30.54 44.49
C ALA A 3 38.81 -32.04 44.52
N TRP A 4 37.91 -32.46 43.61
CA TRP A 4 37.79 -33.75 42.88
C TRP A 4 36.74 -33.51 41.76
N ARG A 5 37.00 -33.63 40.43
CA ARG A 5 37.09 -34.83 39.54
C ARG A 5 35.82 -35.71 39.58
N GLY A 6 35.29 -36.30 38.49
CA GLY A 6 35.63 -36.37 37.04
C GLY A 6 34.45 -37.08 36.32
N THR A 7 34.48 -37.69 35.13
CA THR A 7 35.50 -37.97 34.08
C THR A 7 34.74 -38.31 32.76
N ALA A 8 35.36 -38.22 31.58
CA ALA A 8 34.69 -38.43 30.27
C ALA A 8 35.18 -39.66 29.46
N VAL A 9 34.34 -40.16 28.54
CA VAL A 9 34.59 -41.12 27.44
C VAL A 9 33.58 -40.80 26.32
N VAL A 10 33.84 -40.55 25.01
CA VAL A 10 35.00 -40.61 24.07
C VAL A 10 35.09 -41.90 23.20
N LEU A 11 35.37 -41.72 21.89
CA LEU A 11 35.47 -42.73 20.79
C LEU A 11 34.13 -43.29 20.26
N ALA A 12 33.94 -43.64 18.97
CA ALA A 12 34.68 -43.42 17.71
C ALA A 12 33.64 -43.48 16.55
N ALA A 13 33.61 -42.59 15.54
CA ALA A 13 34.55 -42.39 14.43
C ALA A 13 34.64 -43.56 13.42
N VAL A 14 34.06 -43.38 12.22
CA VAL A 14 34.31 -44.15 11.00
C VAL A 14 34.50 -43.19 9.83
N VAL A 15 35.48 -43.43 8.98
CA VAL A 15 35.79 -42.63 7.77
C VAL A 15 35.73 -43.53 6.55
N ALA A 16 35.12 -43.06 5.46
CA ALA A 16 35.21 -43.67 4.14
C ALA A 16 35.22 -42.58 3.05
N THR A 17 36.15 -42.67 2.11
CA THR A 17 36.42 -41.66 1.06
C THR A 17 36.34 -42.26 -0.34
N ALA A 18 35.70 -41.59 -1.30
CA ALA A 18 36.04 -41.62 -2.74
C ALA A 18 35.09 -40.73 -3.57
N GLY A 19 35.53 -40.29 -4.76
CA GLY A 19 34.61 -39.95 -5.87
C GLY A 19 34.77 -38.59 -6.55
N CYS A 20 35.80 -38.40 -7.38
CA CYS A 20 35.87 -37.26 -8.31
C CYS A 20 35.16 -37.57 -9.64
N ALA A 21 34.26 -36.70 -10.12
CA ALA A 21 33.81 -36.72 -11.52
C ALA A 21 33.18 -35.39 -11.99
N THR A 22 33.94 -34.56 -12.71
CA THR A 22 33.36 -33.53 -13.60
C THR A 22 33.05 -34.17 -14.96
N ARG A 23 31.81 -34.04 -15.46
CA ARG A 23 31.50 -34.22 -16.89
C ARG A 23 30.53 -33.16 -17.40
N LYS A 24 30.64 -32.87 -18.71
CA LYS A 24 29.95 -31.76 -19.39
C LYS A 24 28.60 -32.19 -19.95
N ALA A 25 27.71 -31.19 -20.06
CA ALA A 25 26.60 -31.01 -21.00
C ALA A 25 26.10 -32.21 -21.83
N ALA A 26 24.80 -32.45 -21.72
CA ALA A 26 23.99 -32.91 -22.86
C ALA A 26 23.02 -31.78 -23.24
N VAL A 27 23.27 -31.13 -24.38
CA VAL A 27 22.24 -30.26 -25.00
C VAL A 27 21.18 -31.18 -25.58
N LYS A 28 19.90 -30.90 -25.31
CA LYS A 28 18.79 -31.41 -26.10
C LYS A 28 18.02 -30.21 -26.64
N GLU A 29 17.88 -30.16 -27.95
CA GLU A 29 17.26 -29.05 -28.65
C GLU A 29 15.78 -28.91 -28.25
N SER A 30 15.33 -27.68 -28.04
CA SER A 30 13.91 -27.36 -27.86
C SER A 30 13.27 -27.16 -29.24
N PRO A 31 12.25 -27.94 -29.64
CA PRO A 31 11.56 -27.74 -30.91
C PRO A 31 10.92 -26.35 -30.98
N LYS A 32 11.08 -25.69 -32.13
CA LYS A 32 10.56 -24.34 -32.38
C LYS A 32 9.07 -24.37 -32.75
N ALA A 33 8.33 -23.42 -32.19
CA ALA A 33 6.98 -22.99 -32.59
C ALA A 33 5.83 -24.02 -32.47
N ALA A 34 5.02 -23.83 -31.44
CA ALA A 34 3.61 -23.53 -31.67
C ALA A 34 3.38 -22.08 -31.18
N SER A 35 2.82 -21.21 -32.02
CA SER A 35 2.43 -19.87 -31.59
C SER A 35 1.15 -19.97 -30.74
N VAL A 36 1.18 -19.42 -29.53
CA VAL A 36 -0.04 -18.94 -28.87
C VAL A 36 -0.16 -17.45 -29.18
N GLU A 37 -1.36 -16.99 -29.53
CA GLU A 37 -1.52 -15.72 -30.22
C GLU A 37 -1.13 -14.50 -29.39
N GLN A 38 -0.47 -13.57 -30.08
CA GLN A 38 -0.08 -12.25 -29.60
C GLN A 38 -1.36 -11.41 -29.36
N GLY A 39 -1.85 -11.45 -28.12
CA GLY A 39 -3.01 -10.69 -27.64
C GLY A 39 -2.85 -9.17 -27.81
N THR A 40 -3.14 -8.69 -29.02
CA THR A 40 -3.05 -7.30 -29.43
C THR A 40 -4.36 -6.59 -29.08
N GLY A 41 -4.30 -5.41 -28.46
CA GLY A 41 -5.50 -4.61 -28.16
C GLY A 41 -5.54 -3.96 -26.78
N GLY A 42 -4.51 -4.12 -25.94
CA GLY A 42 -4.35 -3.33 -24.71
C GLY A 42 -3.82 -1.92 -24.98
N SER A 43 -4.59 -1.07 -25.65
CA SER A 43 -4.27 0.37 -25.71
C SER A 43 -4.18 0.93 -24.30
N ALA A 44 -3.04 1.53 -23.95
CA ALA A 44 -2.92 2.28 -22.69
C ALA A 44 -4.03 3.34 -22.68
N PRO A 45 -4.96 3.35 -21.71
CA PRO A 45 -6.11 4.23 -21.75
C PRO A 45 -5.63 5.68 -21.57
N THR A 46 -5.65 6.43 -22.66
CA THR A 46 -5.52 7.89 -22.71
C THR A 46 -6.80 8.53 -22.17
N GLY A 47 -7.07 8.28 -20.89
CA GLY A 47 -8.30 8.64 -20.20
C GLY A 47 -8.34 8.11 -18.77
N THR A 48 -9.31 8.63 -18.03
CA THR A 48 -9.53 8.47 -16.59
C THR A 48 -9.86 7.02 -16.18
N ALA A 49 -8.85 6.14 -16.15
CA ALA A 49 -9.04 4.71 -15.91
C ALA A 49 -9.45 4.41 -14.46
N ARG A 50 -10.43 3.51 -14.29
CA ARG A 50 -10.98 3.08 -13.00
C ARG A 50 -10.42 1.72 -12.59
N TRP A 51 -10.05 1.61 -11.32
CA TRP A 51 -9.60 0.40 -10.64
C TRP A 51 -10.62 0.01 -9.55
N ILE A 52 -10.79 -1.28 -9.28
CA ILE A 52 -11.84 -1.82 -8.40
C ILE A 52 -11.24 -2.92 -7.51
N ASP A 53 -11.61 -2.91 -6.23
CA ASP A 53 -11.36 -4.00 -5.29
C ASP A 53 -12.69 -4.48 -4.71
N GLU A 54 -13.14 -5.66 -5.13
CA GLU A 54 -14.41 -6.26 -4.67
C GLU A 54 -14.31 -6.86 -3.26
N ALA A 55 -13.09 -7.20 -2.81
CA ALA A 55 -12.81 -7.82 -1.52
C ALA A 55 -12.75 -6.76 -0.39
N LEU A 56 -12.03 -5.66 -0.64
CA LEU A 56 -12.05 -4.45 0.19
C LEU A 56 -13.32 -3.61 -0.03
N GLY A 57 -14.01 -3.81 -1.15
CA GLY A 57 -15.36 -3.30 -1.40
C GLY A 57 -15.42 -1.84 -1.83
N PHE A 58 -14.44 -1.37 -2.61
CA PHE A 58 -14.35 0.01 -3.10
C PHE A 58 -13.78 0.09 -4.53
N GLN A 59 -13.78 1.29 -5.10
CA GLN A 59 -13.16 1.63 -6.38
C GLN A 59 -12.33 2.90 -6.25
N VAL A 60 -11.30 3.07 -7.09
CA VAL A 60 -10.62 4.36 -7.30
C VAL A 60 -10.53 4.70 -8.78
N THR A 61 -10.73 5.97 -9.10
CA THR A 61 -10.66 6.50 -10.47
C THR A 61 -9.38 7.35 -10.59
N ARG A 62 -8.50 7.02 -11.55
CA ARG A 62 -7.22 7.73 -11.72
C ARG A 62 -7.44 9.09 -12.40
N PRO A 63 -6.97 10.22 -11.82
CA PRO A 63 -7.17 11.55 -12.42
C PRO A 63 -6.64 11.65 -13.86
N ASN A 64 -5.38 11.25 -14.04
CA ASN A 64 -4.66 11.26 -15.31
C ASN A 64 -3.60 10.15 -15.31
N ASP A 65 -2.73 10.14 -16.32
CA ASP A 65 -1.64 9.17 -16.53
C ASP A 65 -0.46 9.33 -15.54
N LYS A 66 -0.21 10.54 -15.04
CA LYS A 66 0.81 10.83 -14.00
C LYS A 66 0.53 10.09 -12.68
N TRP A 67 -0.75 9.82 -12.39
CA TRP A 67 -1.20 9.04 -11.23
C TRP A 67 -1.28 7.54 -11.58
N GLN A 68 -0.58 6.72 -10.82
CA GLN A 68 -0.51 5.27 -10.99
C GLN A 68 -0.95 4.57 -9.70
N VAL A 69 -1.44 3.32 -9.82
CA VAL A 69 -1.83 2.51 -8.66
C VAL A 69 -0.70 1.55 -8.35
N ASP A 70 0.06 1.83 -7.30
CA ASP A 70 1.08 0.95 -6.75
C ASP A 70 0.36 -0.11 -5.88
N VAL A 71 -0.12 -1.18 -6.52
CA VAL A 71 -0.82 -2.30 -5.88
C VAL A 71 0.14 -3.45 -5.62
N THR A 72 0.71 -3.51 -4.42
CA THR A 72 1.15 -4.78 -3.83
C THR A 72 -0.09 -5.53 -3.34
N GLY A 73 -0.65 -6.37 -4.21
CA GLY A 73 -1.91 -7.11 -3.98
C GLY A 73 -1.79 -8.29 -3.00
N ASP A 74 -0.66 -8.40 -2.31
CA ASP A 74 -0.39 -9.43 -1.32
C ASP A 74 -1.12 -9.12 -0.01
N PHE A 75 -1.75 -10.13 0.58
CA PHE A 75 -1.99 -10.11 2.02
C PHE A 75 -0.68 -10.43 2.73
N THR A 76 -0.42 -9.81 3.88
CA THR A 76 0.68 -10.27 4.74
C THR A 76 0.42 -11.72 5.19
N PRO A 77 1.44 -12.51 5.61
CA PRO A 77 1.23 -13.87 6.09
C PRO A 77 0.22 -14.01 7.24
N GLU A 78 -0.03 -12.90 7.96
CA GLU A 78 -0.99 -12.77 9.06
C GLU A 78 -2.41 -12.42 8.58
N GLY A 79 -2.65 -12.31 7.27
CA GLY A 79 -3.94 -12.01 6.65
C GLY A 79 -4.29 -10.52 6.59
N ILE A 80 -3.32 -9.61 6.78
CA ILE A 80 -3.56 -8.17 6.71
C ILE A 80 -3.59 -7.73 5.24
N ALA A 81 -4.64 -7.03 4.83
CA ALA A 81 -4.72 -6.47 3.48
C ALA A 81 -3.73 -5.31 3.33
N THR A 82 -2.85 -5.40 2.32
CA THR A 82 -1.92 -4.31 1.99
C THR A 82 -2.69 -3.10 1.43
N PRO A 83 -2.42 -1.87 1.91
CA PRO A 83 -3.18 -0.70 1.49
C PRO A 83 -2.87 -0.31 0.03
N VAL A 84 -3.87 0.23 -0.65
CA VAL A 84 -3.76 0.63 -2.06
C VAL A 84 -3.16 2.02 -2.13
N VAL A 85 -2.03 2.17 -2.83
CA VAL A 85 -1.32 3.45 -2.95
C VAL A 85 -1.49 4.03 -4.34
N MET A 86 -2.12 5.20 -4.42
CA MET A 86 -2.14 6.03 -5.62
C MET A 86 -0.92 6.96 -5.58
N ARG A 87 -0.01 6.89 -6.54
CA ARG A 87 1.22 7.71 -6.58
C ARG A 87 1.29 8.57 -7.83
N ASN A 88 1.61 9.85 -7.65
CA ASN A 88 1.98 10.77 -8.73
C ASN A 88 3.49 10.67 -8.98
N GLN A 89 3.88 10.10 -10.12
CA GLN A 89 5.29 9.76 -10.37
C GLN A 89 6.19 10.98 -10.63
N GLU A 90 5.62 12.13 -11.02
CA GLU A 90 6.38 13.37 -11.26
C GLU A 90 6.73 14.11 -9.96
N THR A 91 5.80 14.13 -8.99
CA THR A 91 5.87 15.04 -7.83
C THR A 91 6.05 14.31 -6.49
N GLY A 92 6.05 12.98 -6.49
CA GLY A 92 6.18 12.16 -5.27
C GLY A 92 4.97 12.23 -4.33
N ALA A 93 3.91 12.94 -4.72
CA ALA A 93 2.66 12.94 -3.98
C ALA A 93 2.00 11.56 -4.03
N GLN A 94 1.35 11.18 -2.94
CA GLN A 94 0.70 9.88 -2.81
C GLN A 94 -0.58 9.98 -1.99
N VAL A 95 -1.54 9.12 -2.30
CA VAL A 95 -2.76 8.87 -1.51
C VAL A 95 -2.79 7.39 -1.15
N VAL A 96 -2.71 7.10 0.15
CA VAL A 96 -2.87 5.75 0.69
C VAL A 96 -4.35 5.54 1.01
N ILE A 97 -4.96 4.51 0.43
CA ILE A 97 -6.36 4.12 0.66
C ILE A 97 -6.37 2.88 1.54
N GLN A 98 -7.07 2.97 2.67
CA GLN A 98 -7.18 1.92 3.66
C GLN A 98 -8.65 1.59 3.94
N VAL A 99 -8.95 0.31 4.21
CA VAL A 99 -10.28 -0.15 4.58
C VAL A 99 -10.22 -0.88 5.91
N ALA A 100 -10.96 -0.40 6.90
CA ALA A 100 -10.98 -0.93 8.26
C ALA A 100 -12.42 -1.28 8.72
N PRO A 101 -12.62 -2.16 9.71
CA PRO A 101 -13.93 -2.37 10.31
C PRO A 101 -14.48 -1.08 10.96
N ALA A 102 -15.78 -0.81 10.80
CA ALA A 102 -16.44 0.38 11.34
C ALA A 102 -16.71 0.28 12.85
N VAL A 103 -15.64 0.18 13.65
CA VAL A 103 -15.70 0.20 15.13
C VAL A 103 -15.98 1.61 15.71
N ALA A 104 -16.12 2.60 14.85
CA ALA A 104 -16.49 3.98 15.13
C ALA A 104 -17.04 4.64 13.86
N SER A 105 -17.74 5.77 13.99
CA SER A 105 -18.17 6.61 12.86
C SER A 105 -16.99 7.34 12.19
N PRO A 106 -17.14 7.83 10.94
CA PRO A 106 -16.10 8.62 10.27
C PRO A 106 -15.65 9.85 11.07
N VAL A 107 -16.58 10.55 11.73
CA VAL A 107 -16.30 11.65 12.67
C VAL A 107 -15.33 11.19 13.76
N GLN A 108 -15.68 10.13 14.48
CA GLN A 108 -14.89 9.62 15.60
C GLN A 108 -13.53 9.04 15.16
N PHE A 109 -13.43 8.50 13.95
CA PHE A 109 -12.13 8.13 13.38
C PHE A 109 -11.27 9.36 13.09
N ALA A 110 -11.83 10.41 12.48
CA ALA A 110 -11.12 11.64 12.20
C ALA A 110 -10.68 12.36 13.49
N GLU A 111 -11.56 12.48 14.49
CA GLU A 111 -11.25 13.03 15.82
C GLU A 111 -10.08 12.30 16.49
N ARG A 112 -10.17 10.97 16.62
CA ARG A 112 -9.13 10.15 17.27
C ARG A 112 -7.80 10.20 16.54
N LEU A 113 -7.81 10.24 15.21
CA LEU A 113 -6.58 10.37 14.42
C LEU A 113 -5.99 11.77 14.52
N THR A 114 -6.82 12.81 14.50
CA THR A 114 -6.38 14.21 14.68
C THR A 114 -5.71 14.39 16.04
N GLU A 115 -6.33 13.89 17.11
CA GLU A 115 -5.77 13.93 18.47
C GLU A 115 -4.48 13.10 18.58
N GLY A 116 -4.49 11.87 18.04
CA GLY A 116 -3.31 11.02 17.98
C GLY A 116 -2.15 11.63 17.17
N MET A 117 -2.42 12.45 16.16
CA MET A 117 -1.39 13.20 15.43
C MET A 117 -0.93 14.44 16.22
N ARG A 118 -1.82 15.15 16.92
CA ARG A 118 -1.48 16.30 17.78
C ARG A 118 -0.55 15.92 18.93
N SER A 119 -0.63 14.69 19.44
CA SER A 119 0.28 14.21 20.49
C SER A 119 1.71 13.93 20.01
N HIS A 120 2.00 14.01 18.71
CA HIS A 120 3.32 13.72 18.13
C HIS A 120 4.06 15.00 17.71
N PRO A 121 5.27 15.27 18.26
CA PRO A 121 6.05 16.46 17.90
C PRO A 121 6.32 16.57 16.40
N GLY A 122 6.14 17.79 15.86
CA GLY A 122 6.37 18.11 14.46
C GLY A 122 5.13 18.07 13.56
N PHE A 123 4.02 17.49 14.02
CA PHE A 123 2.73 17.58 13.35
C PHE A 123 1.97 18.86 13.74
N GLN A 124 1.27 19.44 12.76
CA GLN A 124 0.22 20.45 12.95
C GLN A 124 -1.03 19.94 12.23
N THR A 125 -2.22 20.09 12.81
CA THR A 125 -3.48 19.59 12.22
C THR A 125 -4.64 20.58 12.38
N THR A 126 -5.47 20.72 11.35
CA THR A 126 -6.80 21.35 11.49
C THR A 126 -7.71 20.43 12.30
N ASP A 127 -8.82 20.97 12.81
CA ASP A 127 -9.90 20.11 13.31
C ASP A 127 -10.59 19.35 12.16
N PRO A 128 -11.32 18.26 12.46
CA PRO A 128 -12.15 17.56 11.49
C PRO A 128 -13.30 18.44 10.95
N GLU A 129 -13.43 18.51 9.64
CA GLU A 129 -14.46 19.23 8.91
C GLU A 129 -15.19 18.29 7.91
N PRO A 130 -16.50 18.47 7.65
CA PRO A 130 -17.21 17.72 6.61
C PRO A 130 -16.63 17.99 5.21
N VAL A 131 -16.57 16.96 4.37
CA VAL A 131 -15.85 17.04 3.08
C VAL A 131 -16.81 17.04 1.90
N ALA A 132 -16.79 18.14 1.13
CA ALA A 132 -17.77 18.47 0.09
C ALA A 132 -17.95 17.48 -1.10
N PHE A 133 -17.25 16.34 -1.13
CA PHE A 133 -17.48 15.29 -2.13
C PHE A 133 -18.35 14.11 -1.66
N SER A 134 -18.68 14.03 -0.36
CA SER A 134 -19.61 13.02 0.16
C SER A 134 -20.20 13.47 1.49
N ASP A 135 -21.53 13.37 1.63
CA ASP A 135 -22.25 13.73 2.86
C ASP A 135 -21.83 12.87 4.08
N SER A 136 -21.20 11.72 3.85
CA SER A 136 -20.64 10.82 4.89
C SER A 136 -19.14 11.02 5.16
N ALA A 137 -18.47 11.95 4.45
CA ALA A 137 -17.03 12.15 4.56
C ALA A 137 -16.65 13.26 5.54
N VAL A 138 -15.69 12.96 6.41
CA VAL A 138 -15.09 13.90 7.37
C VAL A 138 -13.58 13.84 7.24
N GLY A 139 -12.91 14.98 7.23
CA GLY A 139 -11.48 15.06 6.95
C GLY A 139 -10.80 16.23 7.65
N PHE A 140 -9.48 16.25 7.61
CA PHE A 140 -8.66 17.32 8.17
C PHE A 140 -7.37 17.45 7.36
N ARG A 141 -6.71 18.61 7.48
CA ARG A 141 -5.40 18.88 6.88
C ARG A 141 -4.32 18.76 7.95
N PHE A 142 -3.12 18.37 7.53
CA PHE A 142 -1.95 18.36 8.41
C PHE A 142 -0.69 18.82 7.68
N ALA A 143 0.29 19.23 8.47
CA ALA A 143 1.66 19.49 8.01
C ALA A 143 2.67 18.78 8.94
N MET A 144 3.79 18.34 8.39
CA MET A 144 4.94 17.80 9.14
C MET A 144 6.14 18.72 8.93
N GLY A 145 6.25 19.73 9.80
CA GLY A 145 7.12 20.89 9.58
C GLY A 145 6.93 21.53 8.21
N ASP A 146 7.96 22.21 7.70
CA ASP A 146 7.89 22.97 6.45
C ASP A 146 8.07 22.11 5.18
N LYS A 147 7.97 20.78 5.28
CA LYS A 147 8.40 19.83 4.23
C LYS A 147 7.28 19.02 3.58
N VAL A 148 6.29 18.58 4.35
CA VAL A 148 5.21 17.70 3.88
C VAL A 148 3.89 18.26 4.32
N ASN A 149 3.02 18.52 3.34
CA ASN A 149 1.61 18.76 3.55
C ASN A 149 0.84 17.44 3.39
N GLY A 150 -0.31 17.33 4.04
CA GLY A 150 -1.17 16.17 3.90
C GLY A 150 -2.63 16.44 4.23
N ARG A 151 -3.47 15.47 3.90
CA ARG A 151 -4.91 15.51 4.14
C ARG A 151 -5.41 14.12 4.47
N VAL A 152 -6.30 14.03 5.45
CA VAL A 152 -7.09 12.84 5.72
C VAL A 152 -8.52 13.08 5.27
N ALA A 153 -9.16 12.06 4.71
CA ALA A 153 -10.61 11.95 4.69
C ALA A 153 -11.04 10.52 5.08
N VAL A 154 -12.03 10.42 5.95
CA VAL A 154 -12.67 9.16 6.36
C VAL A 154 -14.12 9.21 5.90
N LEU A 155 -14.63 8.12 5.32
CA LEU A 155 -16.03 7.98 4.93
C LEU A 155 -16.55 6.58 5.22
N GLU A 156 -17.87 6.44 5.22
CA GLU A 156 -18.52 5.13 5.33
C GLU A 156 -18.19 4.26 4.11
N GLY A 157 -17.91 2.98 4.36
CA GLY A 157 -17.62 1.97 3.36
C GLY A 157 -18.66 0.84 3.35
N THR A 158 -18.43 -0.16 2.51
CA THR A 158 -19.38 -1.28 2.37
C THR A 158 -19.30 -2.27 3.54
N ARG A 159 -20.41 -2.99 3.79
CA ARG A 159 -20.46 -4.16 4.68
C ARG A 159 -19.93 -3.90 6.11
N GLY A 160 -20.20 -2.73 6.68
CA GLY A 160 -19.76 -2.37 8.05
C GLY A 160 -18.28 -2.02 8.15
N ARG A 161 -17.73 -1.36 7.12
CA ARG A 161 -16.35 -0.88 7.06
C ARG A 161 -16.31 0.64 6.92
N VAL A 162 -15.18 1.24 7.24
CA VAL A 162 -14.83 2.62 6.86
C VAL A 162 -13.74 2.60 5.79
N LEU A 163 -13.79 3.58 4.91
CA LEU A 163 -12.71 3.94 3.99
C LEU A 163 -11.95 5.12 4.59
N MET A 164 -10.62 5.04 4.61
CA MET A 164 -9.74 6.13 5.02
C MET A 164 -8.73 6.42 3.92
N MET A 165 -8.62 7.69 3.55
CA MET A 165 -7.66 8.19 2.57
C MET A 165 -6.66 9.12 3.27
N LEU A 166 -5.38 8.83 3.10
CA LEU A 166 -4.26 9.62 3.61
C LEU A 166 -3.44 10.15 2.43
N ALA A 167 -3.59 11.43 2.11
CA ALA A 167 -2.76 12.14 1.15
C ALA A 167 -1.53 12.74 1.82
N THR A 168 -0.38 12.66 1.15
CA THR A 168 0.86 13.40 1.48
C THR A 168 1.53 13.92 0.22
N TRP A 169 1.99 15.17 0.23
CA TRP A 169 2.73 15.79 -0.86
C TRP A 169 3.80 16.78 -0.35
N PRO A 170 4.86 17.08 -1.12
CA PRO A 170 5.85 18.09 -0.75
C PRO A 170 5.22 19.46 -0.53
N SER A 171 5.73 20.23 0.43
CA SER A 171 5.20 21.57 0.76
C SER A 171 5.23 22.55 -0.42
N GLY A 172 6.23 22.43 -1.30
CA GLY A 172 6.37 23.20 -2.54
C GLY A 172 5.87 22.50 -3.81
N ALA A 173 4.97 21.52 -3.72
CA ALA A 173 4.37 20.90 -4.90
C ALA A 173 3.49 21.89 -5.70
N PRO A 174 3.40 21.75 -7.04
CA PRO A 174 2.56 22.62 -7.87
C PRO A 174 1.07 22.41 -7.61
N GLU A 175 0.24 23.41 -7.95
CA GLU A 175 -1.22 23.37 -7.76
C GLU A 175 -1.90 22.19 -8.49
N GLU A 176 -1.33 21.74 -9.62
CA GLU A 176 -1.75 20.53 -10.33
C GLU A 176 -1.69 19.27 -9.43
N THR A 177 -0.70 19.18 -8.54
CA THR A 177 -0.60 18.08 -7.56
C THR A 177 -1.76 18.09 -6.58
N LEU A 178 -2.14 19.26 -6.08
CA LEU A 178 -3.24 19.42 -5.12
C LEU A 178 -4.58 19.09 -5.80
N THR A 179 -4.80 19.62 -7.01
CA THR A 179 -5.97 19.26 -7.84
C THR A 179 -6.03 17.74 -8.07
N GLY A 180 -4.89 17.11 -8.38
CA GLY A 180 -4.77 15.67 -8.53
C GLY A 180 -5.12 14.89 -7.26
N VAL A 181 -4.70 15.35 -6.07
CA VAL A 181 -5.10 14.75 -4.78
C VAL A 181 -6.62 14.85 -4.56
N GLU A 182 -7.23 16.01 -4.85
CA GLU A 182 -8.68 16.21 -4.78
C GLU A 182 -9.45 15.37 -5.81
N GLU A 183 -8.83 15.03 -6.95
CA GLU A 183 -9.41 14.13 -7.95
C GLU A 183 -9.29 12.66 -7.56
N VAL A 184 -8.19 12.23 -6.93
CA VAL A 184 -8.11 10.90 -6.32
C VAL A 184 -9.17 10.77 -5.22
N PHE A 185 -9.29 11.75 -4.32
CA PHE A 185 -10.25 11.71 -3.21
C PHE A 185 -11.70 11.63 -3.70
N ARG A 186 -12.07 12.40 -4.74
CA ARG A 186 -13.38 12.31 -5.41
C ARG A 186 -13.57 10.99 -6.19
N GLY A 187 -12.47 10.41 -6.68
CA GLY A 187 -12.44 9.18 -7.45
C GLY A 187 -12.57 7.90 -6.61
N VAL A 188 -12.29 7.96 -5.30
CA VAL A 188 -12.49 6.85 -4.36
C VAL A 188 -13.95 6.80 -3.92
N GLN A 189 -14.59 5.65 -4.12
CA GLN A 189 -15.99 5.44 -3.72
C GLN A 189 -16.19 4.02 -3.19
N PRO A 190 -17.07 3.81 -2.19
CA PRO A 190 -17.57 2.48 -1.85
C PRO A 190 -18.26 1.85 -3.07
N LEU A 191 -18.19 0.52 -3.20
CA LEU A 191 -19.09 -0.20 -4.11
C LEU A 191 -20.54 -0.14 -3.58
N LYS A 192 -21.50 -0.55 -4.40
CA LYS A 192 -22.93 -0.61 -4.06
C LYS A 192 -23.45 -2.04 -4.23
#